data_AF-A0AAW5WYE0-F1
#
_entry.id   AF-A0AAW5WYE0-F1
#
_cell.length_a   1.000
_cell.length_b   1.000
_cell.length_c   1.000
_cell.angle_alpha   90.00
_cell.angle_beta   90.00
_cell.angle_gamma   90.00
#
_symmetry.space_group_name_H-M   'P 1'
#
loop_
_entity.id
_entity.type
_entity.pdbx_description
1 polymer ?
#
loop_
_entity_poly.entity_id
_entity_poly.type
_entity_poly.pdbx_seq_one_letter_code
_entity_poly.pdbx_strand_id
1 'polypeptide(L)'
;MKKENISPESLLLAWENKTIIKQALKKANVYRTYNDYEDLFHEGLITYAQLLDQYTGKSLSEINKLAHKKIFWKINDELRKNQRRFELFLPIEDQEFELKESLSREDWLALATELGQLSQVESLIFKEHFIHKRPLKILAQQYNFSLRTLSRKKGELVSRMRTKLKR
;
A
#
# COMPACT_ATOMS: atom_id res chain seq x y z
N MET A 1 29.98 11.18 -4.23
CA MET A 1 29.43 10.78 -5.56
C MET A 1 30.46 11.14 -6.61
N LYS A 2 31.02 10.17 -7.34
CA LYS A 2 31.83 10.49 -8.53
C LYS A 2 30.89 11.17 -9.53
N LYS A 3 31.21 12.40 -9.96
CA LYS A 3 30.57 13.00 -11.13
C LYS A 3 31.04 12.19 -12.33
N GLU A 4 30.27 11.17 -12.68
CA GLU A 4 30.47 10.43 -13.92
C GLU A 4 29.92 11.34 -15.03
N ASN A 5 30.82 11.92 -15.81
CA ASN A 5 30.44 12.71 -16.99
C ASN A 5 29.82 11.76 -18.00
N ILE A 6 28.50 11.85 -18.18
CA ILE A 6 27.77 11.11 -19.20
C ILE A 6 27.85 11.93 -20.50
N SER A 7 28.22 11.28 -21.60
CA SER A 7 28.27 11.96 -22.91
C SER A 7 26.85 12.38 -23.35
N PRO A 8 26.67 13.60 -23.89
CA PRO A 8 25.41 14.01 -24.51
C PRO A 8 24.93 13.04 -25.59
N GLU A 9 25.87 12.44 -26.34
CA GLU A 9 25.57 11.47 -27.40
C GLU A 9 24.98 10.17 -26.84
N SER A 10 25.53 9.68 -25.74
CA SER A 10 25.02 8.48 -25.06
C SER A 10 23.64 8.70 -24.44
N LEU A 11 23.36 9.92 -23.97
CA LEU A 11 22.02 10.30 -23.51
C LEU A 11 21.00 10.32 -24.66
N LEU A 12 21.39 10.88 -25.81
CA LEU A 12 20.55 10.87 -27.02
C LEU A 12 20.25 9.44 -27.48
N LEU A 13 21.27 8.58 -27.58
CA LEU A 13 21.12 7.18 -27.95
C LEU A 13 20.24 6.39 -26.95
N ALA A 14 20.39 6.67 -25.66
CA ALA A 14 19.54 6.09 -24.62
C ALA A 14 18.08 6.55 -24.75
N TRP A 15 17.86 7.82 -25.10
CA TRP A 15 16.53 8.39 -25.33
C TRP A 15 15.84 7.79 -26.57
N GLU A 16 16.58 7.60 -27.65
CA GLU A 16 16.09 6.92 -28.86
C GLU A 16 15.67 5.47 -28.55
N ASN A 17 16.49 4.77 -27.76
CA ASN A 17 16.26 3.38 -27.36
C ASN A 17 15.50 3.23 -26.03
N LYS A 18 14.70 4.22 -25.64
CA LYS A 18 13.95 4.25 -24.38
C LYS A 18 12.95 3.12 -24.17
N THR A 19 12.62 2.37 -25.21
CA THR A 19 11.75 1.18 -25.12
C THR A 19 12.32 0.14 -24.16
N ILE A 20 13.66 0.01 -24.08
CA ILE A 20 14.35 -0.91 -23.15
C ILE A 20 14.06 -0.51 -21.70
N ILE A 21 14.11 0.80 -21.42
CA ILE A 21 13.82 1.35 -20.08
C ILE A 21 12.36 1.04 -19.71
N LYS A 22 11.42 1.29 -20.63
CA LYS A 22 9.99 0.99 -20.42
C LYS A 22 9.74 -0.50 -20.19
N GLN A 23 10.44 -1.38 -20.91
CA GLN A 23 10.35 -2.83 -20.70
C GLN A 23 10.87 -3.23 -19.32
N ALA A 24 11.99 -2.65 -18.87
CA ALA A 24 12.55 -2.90 -17.55
C ALA A 24 11.61 -2.41 -16.43
N LEU A 25 11.03 -1.21 -16.57
CA LEU A 25 10.02 -0.66 -15.65
C LEU A 25 8.77 -1.54 -15.60
N LYS A 26 8.25 -1.95 -16.76
CA LYS A 26 7.10 -2.85 -16.85
C LYS A 26 7.38 -4.18 -16.15
N LYS A 27 8.59 -4.73 -16.31
CA LYS A 27 9.02 -5.95 -15.63
C LYS A 27 9.10 -5.78 -14.10
N ALA A 28 9.41 -4.58 -13.63
CA ALA A 28 9.38 -4.21 -12.20
C ALA A 28 7.97 -3.83 -11.70
N ASN A 29 6.91 -4.06 -12.50
CA ASN A 29 5.52 -3.66 -12.21
C ASN A 29 5.33 -2.14 -12.02
N VAL A 30 6.22 -1.33 -12.60
CA VAL A 30 6.11 0.13 -12.58
C VAL A 30 5.43 0.58 -13.87
N TYR A 31 4.21 1.10 -13.73
CA TYR A 31 3.39 1.64 -14.82
C TYR A 31 3.31 3.16 -14.73
N ARG A 32 2.88 3.83 -15.80
CA ARG A 32 2.75 5.31 -15.84
C ARG A 32 1.84 5.91 -14.77
N THR A 33 0.97 5.10 -14.17
CA THR A 33 0.09 5.50 -13.07
C THR A 33 0.81 5.54 -11.72
N TYR A 34 2.04 5.03 -11.64
CA TYR A 34 2.86 5.10 -10.44
C TYR A 34 3.40 6.53 -10.28
N ASN A 35 3.28 7.10 -9.07
CA ASN A 35 3.59 8.51 -8.82
C ASN A 35 5.03 8.89 -9.22
N ASP A 36 6.01 8.04 -8.93
CA ASP A 36 7.42 8.32 -9.24
C ASP A 36 7.87 7.66 -10.55
N TYR A 37 6.94 7.42 -11.49
CA TYR A 37 7.26 6.76 -12.75
C TYR A 37 8.35 7.52 -13.54
N GLU A 38 8.21 8.84 -13.66
CA GLU A 38 9.14 9.66 -14.45
C GLU A 38 10.54 9.69 -13.80
N ASP A 39 10.63 9.71 -12.48
CA ASP A 39 11.90 9.65 -11.76
C ASP A 39 12.62 8.31 -12.00
N LEU A 40 11.89 7.19 -11.89
CA LEU A 40 12.43 5.86 -12.17
C LEU A 40 12.80 5.69 -13.66
N PHE A 41 12.07 6.33 -14.56
CA PHE A 41 12.38 6.36 -15.98
C PHE A 41 13.69 7.13 -16.25
N HIS A 42 13.87 8.30 -15.63
CA HIS A 42 15.10 9.07 -15.71
C HIS A 42 16.30 8.32 -15.10
N GLU A 43 16.13 7.65 -13.96
CA GLU A 43 17.16 6.81 -13.35
C GLU A 43 17.60 5.69 -14.32
N GLY A 44 16.65 5.08 -15.02
CA GLY A 44 16.90 4.09 -16.06
C GLY A 44 17.62 4.66 -17.29
N LEU A 45 17.26 5.88 -17.71
CA LEU A 45 17.92 6.59 -18.80
C LEU A 45 19.40 6.88 -18.50
N ILE A 46 19.67 7.42 -17.32
CA ILE A 46 21.02 7.70 -16.82
C ILE A 46 21.84 6.41 -16.78
N THR A 47 21.27 5.35 -16.19
CA THR A 47 21.94 4.04 -16.09
C THR A 47 22.28 3.48 -17.47
N TYR A 48 21.40 3.67 -18.45
CA TYR A 48 21.63 3.18 -19.81
C TYR A 48 22.70 3.99 -20.55
N ALA A 49 22.65 5.32 -20.46
CA ALA A 49 23.65 6.20 -21.06
C ALA A 49 25.06 5.92 -20.50
N GLN A 50 25.17 5.68 -19.19
CA GLN A 50 26.43 5.26 -18.56
C GLN A 50 26.96 3.93 -19.13
N LEU A 51 26.09 2.98 -19.44
CA LEU A 51 26.50 1.72 -20.03
C LEU A 51 26.95 1.85 -21.48
N LEU A 52 26.36 2.78 -22.24
CA LEU A 52 26.80 3.10 -23.59
C LEU A 52 28.20 3.71 -23.56
N ASP A 53 28.45 4.66 -22.66
CA ASP A 53 29.78 5.26 -22.47
C ASP A 53 30.83 4.24 -21.98
N GLN A 54 30.44 3.32 -21.10
CA GLN A 54 31.35 2.33 -20.54
C GLN A 54 31.75 1.21 -21.53
N TYR A 55 30.89 0.91 -22.51
CA TYR A 55 31.06 -0.23 -23.42
C TYR A 55 31.02 0.15 -24.90
N THR A 56 31.72 1.23 -25.28
CA THR A 56 31.79 1.72 -26.67
C THR A 56 32.27 0.69 -27.70
N GLY A 57 33.05 -0.31 -27.29
CA GLY A 57 33.57 -1.37 -28.17
C GLY A 57 32.68 -2.60 -28.33
N LYS A 58 31.49 -2.65 -27.70
CA LYS A 58 30.56 -3.79 -27.78
C LYS A 58 29.40 -3.51 -28.71
N SER A 59 28.75 -4.57 -29.18
CA SER A 59 27.54 -4.41 -29.99
C SER A 59 26.40 -3.83 -29.14
N LEU A 60 25.59 -2.96 -29.76
CA LEU A 60 24.43 -2.35 -29.10
C LEU A 60 23.49 -3.42 -28.50
N SER A 61 23.33 -4.56 -29.17
CA SER A 61 22.48 -5.67 -28.69
C SER A 61 22.95 -6.25 -27.36
N GLU A 62 24.27 -6.41 -27.17
CA GLU A 62 24.84 -6.90 -25.91
C GLU A 62 24.68 -5.88 -24.80
N ILE A 63 24.93 -4.60 -25.10
CA ILE A 63 24.73 -3.50 -24.16
C ILE A 63 23.26 -3.44 -23.75
N ASN A 64 22.31 -3.60 -24.68
CA ASN A 64 20.88 -3.57 -24.42
C ASN A 64 20.43 -4.69 -23.47
N LYS A 65 20.93 -5.92 -23.68
CA LYS A 65 20.66 -7.06 -22.78
C LYS A 65 21.17 -6.79 -21.36
N LEU A 66 22.37 -6.21 -21.25
CA LEU A 66 22.97 -5.85 -19.97
C LEU A 66 22.23 -4.68 -19.30
N ALA A 67 21.89 -3.65 -20.07
CA ALA A 67 21.16 -2.47 -19.64
C ALA A 67 19.79 -2.85 -19.09
N HIS A 68 19.02 -3.67 -19.80
CA HIS A 68 17.73 -4.13 -19.32
C HIS A 68 17.82 -4.81 -17.94
N LYS A 69 18.82 -5.67 -17.73
CA LYS A 69 19.06 -6.30 -16.42
C LYS A 69 19.46 -5.28 -15.36
N LYS A 70 20.43 -4.40 -15.67
CA LYS A 70 20.97 -3.42 -14.71
C LYS A 70 19.91 -2.40 -14.27
N ILE A 71 19.14 -1.88 -15.22
CA ILE A 71 18.02 -0.96 -14.99
C ILE A 71 16.95 -1.63 -14.12
N PHE A 72 16.55 -2.88 -14.43
CA PHE A 72 15.58 -3.62 -13.61
C PHE A 72 16.03 -3.80 -12.16
N TRP A 73 17.30 -4.16 -11.94
CA TRP A 73 17.85 -4.30 -10.58
C TRP A 73 17.90 -2.96 -9.85
N LYS A 74 18.36 -1.92 -10.52
CA LYS A 74 18.43 -0.56 -9.98
C LYS A 74 17.05 -0.05 -9.55
N ILE A 75 16.03 -0.20 -10.40
CA ILE A 75 14.65 0.17 -10.07
C ILE A 75 14.13 -0.63 -8.87
N ASN A 76 14.31 -1.96 -8.86
CA ASN A 76 13.86 -2.77 -7.72
C ASN A 76 14.55 -2.38 -6.41
N ASP A 77 15.83 -2.03 -6.45
CA ASP A 77 16.53 -1.58 -5.25
C ASP A 77 16.01 -0.22 -4.76
N GLU A 78 15.67 0.70 -5.66
CA GLU A 78 15.00 1.96 -5.28
C GLU A 78 13.59 1.71 -4.72
N LEU A 79 12.80 0.82 -5.32
CA LEU A 79 11.49 0.43 -4.78
C LEU A 79 11.61 -0.18 -3.38
N ARG A 80 12.58 -1.07 -3.15
CA ARG A 80 12.86 -1.66 -1.82
C ARG A 80 13.34 -0.61 -0.82
N LYS A 81 14.09 0.40 -1.25
CA LYS A 81 14.47 1.52 -0.37
C LYS A 81 13.25 2.36 -0.01
N ASN A 82 12.40 2.69 -0.98
CA ASN A 82 11.17 3.45 -0.75
C ASN A 82 10.23 2.69 0.18
N GLN A 83 10.06 1.39 -0.03
CA GLN A 83 9.30 0.53 0.87
C GLN A 83 9.87 0.55 2.30
N ARG A 84 11.19 0.32 2.46
CA ARG A 84 11.83 0.39 3.78
C ARG A 84 11.71 1.77 4.43
N ARG A 85 11.79 2.84 3.65
CA ARG A 85 11.55 4.20 4.15
C ARG A 85 10.11 4.33 4.63
N PHE A 86 9.13 3.85 3.87
CA PHE A 86 7.73 3.86 4.30
C PHE A 86 7.48 2.99 5.54
N GLU A 87 8.19 1.88 5.71
CA GLU A 87 8.11 1.04 6.92
C GLU A 87 8.74 1.70 8.15
N LEU A 88 9.85 2.43 7.98
CA LEU A 88 10.52 3.17 9.05
C LEU A 88 9.79 4.47 9.40
N PHE A 89 9.29 5.15 8.38
CA PHE A 89 8.36 6.26 8.48
C PHE A 89 6.95 5.68 8.35
N LEU A 90 6.53 4.86 9.31
CA LEU A 90 5.11 4.62 9.50
C LEU A 90 4.44 6.00 9.46
N PRO A 91 3.49 6.24 8.54
CA PRO A 91 2.80 7.51 8.55
C PRO A 91 2.24 7.65 9.96
N ILE A 92 2.42 8.84 10.55
CA ILE A 92 1.77 9.21 11.80
C ILE A 92 0.23 9.01 11.69
N GLU A 93 -0.29 8.74 10.49
CA GLU A 93 -1.68 8.39 10.20
C GLU A 93 -2.07 6.94 10.62
N ASP A 94 -1.12 5.98 10.67
CA ASP A 94 -1.38 4.61 11.18
C ASP A 94 -1.11 4.50 12.69
N GLN A 95 -0.41 5.47 13.26
CA GLN A 95 -0.65 5.80 14.66
C GLN A 95 -1.96 6.58 14.65
N GLU A 96 -3.07 5.94 15.00
CA GLU A 96 -4.16 6.68 15.61
C GLU A 96 -3.54 7.45 16.79
N PHE A 97 -3.06 8.67 16.56
CA PHE A 97 -3.26 9.72 17.54
C PHE A 97 -4.77 9.78 17.66
N GLU A 98 -5.29 8.94 18.55
CA GLU A 98 -6.55 9.14 19.21
C GLU A 98 -6.46 10.56 19.78
N LEU A 99 -6.79 11.57 18.97
CA LEU A 99 -7.66 12.63 19.43
C LEU A 99 -8.97 11.91 19.76
N LYS A 100 -8.95 11.14 20.85
CA LYS A 100 -10.13 10.67 21.54
C LYS A 100 -10.83 11.97 21.90
N GLU A 101 -11.81 12.36 21.08
CA GLU A 101 -13.01 12.92 21.64
C GLU A 101 -13.42 11.93 22.72
N SER A 102 -13.08 12.26 23.96
CA SER A 102 -13.54 11.50 25.10
C SER A 102 -15.06 11.55 25.02
N LEU A 103 -15.67 10.39 24.79
CA LEU A 103 -17.12 10.24 24.87
C LEU A 103 -17.58 10.96 26.14
N SER A 104 -18.51 11.90 25.99
CA SER A 104 -19.06 12.63 27.13
C SER A 104 -19.70 11.62 28.08
N ARG A 105 -19.86 11.99 29.36
CA ARG A 105 -20.58 11.14 30.33
C ARG A 105 -21.99 10.78 29.83
N GLU A 106 -22.60 11.67 29.05
CA GLU A 106 -23.90 11.46 28.38
C GLU A 106 -23.84 10.34 27.33
N ASP A 107 -22.78 10.30 26.53
CA ASP A 107 -22.57 9.30 25.48
C ASP A 107 -22.30 7.91 26.08
N TRP A 108 -21.53 7.86 27.18
CA TRP A 108 -21.33 6.62 27.95
C TRP A 108 -22.64 6.08 28.53
N LEU A 109 -23.50 6.97 29.05
CA LEU A 109 -24.79 6.58 29.60
C LEU A 109 -25.73 6.07 28.50
N ALA A 110 -25.79 6.76 27.35
CA ALA A 110 -26.55 6.34 26.18
C ALA A 110 -26.11 4.96 25.68
N LEU A 111 -24.80 4.73 25.57
CA LEU A 111 -24.25 3.42 25.22
C LEU A 111 -24.62 2.34 26.25
N ALA A 112 -24.48 2.61 27.54
CA ALA A 112 -24.81 1.64 28.58
C ALA A 112 -26.28 1.21 28.52
N THR A 113 -27.20 2.16 28.25
CA THR A 113 -28.63 1.84 28.09
C THR A 113 -28.90 0.98 26.85
N GLU A 114 -28.29 1.28 25.71
CA GLU A 114 -28.45 0.50 24.48
C GLU A 114 -27.82 -0.90 24.58
N LEU A 115 -26.70 -1.02 25.30
CA LEU A 115 -26.08 -2.30 25.59
C LEU A 115 -26.95 -3.19 26.49
N GLY A 116 -27.77 -2.59 27.36
CA GLY A 116 -28.76 -3.30 28.17
C GLY A 116 -29.96 -3.82 27.37
N GLN A 117 -30.20 -3.29 26.16
CA GLN A 117 -31.34 -3.65 25.31
C GLN A 117 -30.96 -4.61 24.17
N LEU A 118 -29.72 -5.10 24.14
CA LEU A 118 -29.28 -6.01 23.09
C LEU A 118 -30.03 -7.34 23.13
N SER A 119 -30.49 -7.78 21.97
CA SER A 119 -30.95 -9.17 21.81
C SER A 119 -29.81 -10.16 22.07
N GLN A 120 -30.14 -11.42 22.37
CA GLN A 120 -29.15 -12.46 22.65
C GLN A 120 -28.09 -12.59 21.53
N VAL A 121 -28.50 -12.46 20.26
CA VAL A 121 -27.61 -12.50 19.10
C VAL A 121 -26.73 -11.25 19.01
N GLU A 122 -27.30 -10.08 19.27
CA GLU A 122 -26.54 -8.82 19.27
C GLU A 122 -25.54 -8.75 20.41
N SER A 123 -25.90 -9.24 21.61
CA SER A 123 -25.02 -9.34 22.77
C SER A 123 -23.84 -10.27 22.49
N LEU A 124 -24.10 -11.40 21.82
CA LEU A 124 -23.07 -12.34 21.39
C LEU A 124 -22.12 -11.68 20.37
N ILE A 125 -22.65 -11.00 19.36
CA ILE A 125 -21.83 -10.23 18.41
C ILE A 125 -21.00 -9.17 19.16
N PHE A 126 -21.61 -8.44 20.10
CA PHE A 126 -20.92 -7.41 20.85
C PHE A 126 -19.74 -7.98 21.65
N LYS A 127 -19.96 -9.00 22.48
CA LYS A 127 -18.91 -9.60 23.31
C LYS A 127 -17.85 -10.31 22.47
N GLU A 128 -18.26 -11.23 21.60
CA GLU A 128 -17.31 -12.10 20.92
C GLU A 128 -16.59 -11.41 19.75
N HIS A 129 -17.33 -10.63 18.95
CA HIS A 129 -16.76 -9.98 17.76
C HIS A 129 -16.12 -8.63 18.07
N PHE A 130 -16.78 -7.76 18.85
CA PHE A 130 -16.27 -6.41 19.10
C PHE A 130 -15.25 -6.35 20.26
N ILE A 131 -15.52 -7.03 21.39
CA ILE A 131 -14.60 -7.06 22.55
C ILE A 131 -13.48 -8.09 22.34
N HIS A 132 -13.82 -9.36 22.08
CA HIS A 132 -12.84 -10.45 21.94
C HIS A 132 -12.23 -10.60 20.54
N LYS A 133 -12.58 -9.71 19.59
CA LYS A 133 -12.04 -9.66 18.22
C LYS A 133 -12.17 -10.97 17.43
N ARG A 134 -13.13 -11.84 17.76
CA ARG A 134 -13.31 -13.11 17.06
C ARG A 134 -14.00 -12.90 15.69
N PRO A 135 -13.63 -13.64 14.64
CA PRO A 135 -14.27 -13.50 13.33
C PRO A 135 -15.72 -13.99 13.34
N LEU A 136 -16.63 -13.27 12.66
CA LEU A 136 -18.03 -13.67 12.51
C LEU A 136 -18.21 -15.05 11.89
N LYS A 137 -17.26 -15.48 11.04
CA LYS A 137 -17.25 -16.82 10.42
C LYS A 137 -17.13 -17.93 11.47
N ILE A 138 -16.33 -17.71 12.51
CA ILE A 138 -16.15 -18.66 13.61
C ILE A 138 -17.42 -18.68 14.47
N LEU A 139 -18.01 -17.52 14.74
CA LEU A 139 -19.27 -17.42 15.50
C LEU A 139 -20.46 -18.06 14.77
N ALA A 140 -20.53 -17.91 13.45
CA ALA A 140 -21.56 -18.55 12.62
C ALA A 140 -21.53 -20.08 12.76
N GLN A 141 -20.33 -20.66 12.77
CA GLN A 141 -20.11 -22.11 12.90
C GLN A 141 -20.38 -22.61 14.32
N GLN A 142 -19.92 -21.87 15.34
CA GLN A 142 -20.04 -22.30 16.74
C GLN A 142 -21.46 -22.20 17.30
N TYR A 143 -22.23 -21.20 16.86
CA TYR A 143 -23.57 -20.93 17.38
C TYR A 143 -24.69 -21.25 16.38
N ASN A 144 -24.38 -21.98 15.31
CA ASN A 144 -25.34 -22.41 14.27
C ASN A 144 -26.17 -21.26 13.64
N PHE A 145 -25.57 -20.08 13.48
CA PHE A 145 -26.21 -18.96 12.77
C PHE A 145 -25.72 -18.88 11.33
N SER A 146 -26.59 -18.43 10.42
CA SER A 146 -26.12 -18.07 9.08
C SER A 146 -25.21 -16.84 9.14
N LEU A 147 -24.09 -16.88 8.42
CA LEU A 147 -23.18 -15.73 8.32
C LEU A 147 -23.89 -14.47 7.83
N ARG A 148 -24.88 -14.64 6.93
CA ARG A 148 -25.72 -13.56 6.42
C ARG A 148 -26.52 -12.88 7.54
N THR A 149 -27.11 -13.68 8.44
CA THR A 149 -27.87 -13.19 9.59
C THR A 149 -26.96 -12.42 10.55
N LEU A 150 -25.78 -12.94 10.88
CA LEU A 150 -24.83 -12.27 11.77
C LEU A 150 -24.30 -10.97 11.17
N SER A 151 -23.96 -10.96 9.88
CA SER A 151 -23.50 -9.74 9.19
C SER A 151 -24.58 -8.67 9.13
N ARG A 152 -25.84 -9.06 8.86
CA ARG A 152 -26.98 -8.13 8.90
C ARG A 152 -27.18 -7.56 10.30
N LYS A 153 -27.19 -8.42 11.33
CA LYS A 153 -27.37 -8.00 12.74
C LYS A 153 -26.23 -7.13 13.25
N LYS A 154 -24.99 -7.40 12.83
CA LYS A 154 -23.85 -6.51 13.07
C LYS A 154 -24.08 -5.13 12.46
N GLY A 155 -24.54 -5.07 11.21
CA GLY A 155 -24.85 -3.82 10.53
C GLY A 155 -25.94 -3.02 11.25
N GLU A 156 -27.03 -3.68 11.62
CA GLU A 156 -28.14 -3.09 12.40
C GLU A 156 -27.64 -2.54 13.76
N LEU A 157 -26.84 -3.32 14.49
CA LEU A 157 -26.24 -2.92 15.77
C LEU A 157 -25.34 -1.69 15.63
N VAL A 158 -24.43 -1.69 14.65
CA VAL A 158 -23.52 -0.56 14.42
C VAL A 158 -24.29 0.69 14.01
N SER A 159 -25.30 0.55 13.16
CA SER A 159 -26.16 1.66 12.75
C SER A 159 -26.88 2.27 13.96
N ARG A 160 -27.48 1.43 14.82
CA ARG A 160 -28.18 1.86 16.04
C ARG A 160 -27.26 2.59 17.02
N MET A 161 -26.06 2.04 17.26
CA MET A 161 -25.08 2.67 18.13
C MET A 161 -24.58 4.02 17.57
N ARG A 162 -24.37 4.11 16.25
CA ARG A 162 -23.97 5.35 15.59
C ARG A 162 -25.04 6.44 15.65
N THR A 163 -26.31 6.09 15.50
CA THR A 163 -27.42 7.06 15.62
C THR A 163 -27.59 7.61 17.03
N LYS A 164 -27.13 6.88 18.05
CA LYS A 164 -27.23 7.29 19.45
C LYS A 164 -26.02 8.09 19.92
N LEU A 165 -24.87 7.87 19.29
CA LEU A 165 -23.61 8.56 19.58
C LEU A 165 -23.38 9.81 18.72
N LYS A 166 -23.94 9.88 17.52
CA LYS A 166 -23.90 11.11 16.73
C LYS A 166 -25.02 12.04 17.22
N ARG A 167 -24.62 13.17 17.80
CA ARG A 167 -25.45 14.38 17.76
C ARG A 167 -25.64 14.81 16.32
#